data_AF-I4WKU9-F1
#
_entry.id   AF-I4WKU9-F1
#
_cell.length_a   1.000
_cell.length_b   1.000
_cell.length_c   1.000
_cell.angle_alpha   90.00
_cell.angle_beta   90.00
_cell.angle_gamma   90.00
#
_symmetry.space_group_name_H-M   'P 1'
#
loop_
_entity.id
_entity.type
_entity.pdbx_description
1 polymer ?
#
loop_
_entity_poly.entity_id
_entity_poly.type
_entity_poly.pdbx_seq_one_letter_code
_entity_poly.pdbx_strand_id
1 'polypeptide(L)'
;TGPWLPTISSDAASLYAADGGMKIIANHGPVSMEAHTDAMDILADQSVTVTSTTDRIQVLAKDTIVLQSGQSTITLDGPNITIACPGNFTVKSGTHEWLGGEGQAAELPVLPDDSTDKLPNWIQISHRDADNQPYAGQGYKIFFAGGSVISGTLDAMGQARHDNVPTPADHVEYEPVKPLPDPPWDPLNQLVAAVNNKPGQG
;
A
#
# COMPACT_ATOMS: atom_id res chain seq x y z
N THR A 1 20.08 -56.73 56.25
CA THR A 1 20.64 -56.55 54.89
C THR A 1 20.11 -57.68 54.03
N GLY A 2 19.12 -57.41 53.17
CA GLY A 2 18.63 -58.42 52.23
C GLY A 2 19.65 -58.63 51.11
N PRO A 3 19.75 -59.85 50.54
CA PRO A 3 20.55 -60.05 49.33
C PRO A 3 19.99 -59.17 48.21
N TRP A 4 20.87 -58.45 47.51
CA TRP A 4 20.52 -57.77 46.27
C TRP A 4 20.58 -58.80 45.13
N LEU A 5 19.66 -58.70 44.17
CA LEU A 5 19.59 -59.61 43.03
C LEU A 5 20.11 -58.89 41.77
N PRO A 6 21.40 -59.03 41.41
CA PRO A 6 21.88 -58.58 40.11
C PRO A 6 21.24 -59.41 39.00
N THR A 7 20.84 -58.74 37.93
CA THR A 7 20.69 -59.37 36.61
C THR A 7 21.62 -58.67 35.63
N ILE A 8 22.42 -59.43 34.92
CA ILE A 8 23.34 -58.93 33.89
C ILE A 8 23.20 -59.89 32.71
N SER A 9 22.94 -59.35 31.53
CA SER A 9 22.89 -60.09 30.28
C SER A 9 23.85 -59.46 29.29
N SER A 10 24.47 -60.29 28.44
CA SER A 10 25.35 -59.81 27.36
C SER A 10 24.57 -59.35 26.13
N ASP A 11 23.30 -59.73 26.00
CA ASP A 11 22.48 -59.48 24.81
C ASP A 11 21.13 -58.87 25.22
N ALA A 12 20.21 -59.67 25.78
CA ALA A 12 18.88 -59.20 26.17
C ALA A 12 18.42 -59.76 27.52
N ALA A 13 17.51 -59.03 28.18
CA ALA A 13 16.76 -59.47 29.35
C ALA A 13 15.30 -59.05 29.23
N SER A 14 14.36 -59.92 29.62
CA SER A 14 12.92 -59.65 29.54
C SER A 14 12.19 -60.06 30.81
N LEU A 15 11.23 -59.26 31.25
CA LEU A 15 10.32 -59.57 32.35
C LEU A 15 8.89 -59.57 31.83
N TYR A 16 8.13 -60.63 32.11
CA TYR A 16 6.76 -60.80 31.63
C TYR A 16 5.87 -61.35 32.74
N ALA A 17 4.67 -60.78 32.88
CA ALA A 17 3.63 -61.25 33.78
C ALA A 17 2.35 -61.49 32.97
N ALA A 18 1.89 -62.75 32.92
CA ALA A 18 0.68 -63.12 32.19
C ALA A 18 -0.60 -62.62 32.89
N ASP A 19 -0.60 -62.65 34.23
CA ASP A 19 -1.70 -62.21 35.09
C ASP A 19 -1.14 -61.45 36.31
N GLY A 20 -1.93 -60.57 36.91
CA GLY A 20 -1.58 -59.86 38.16
C GLY A 20 -0.68 -58.63 38.01
N GLY A 21 -0.07 -58.42 36.83
CA GLY A 21 0.72 -57.23 36.50
C GLY A 21 2.11 -57.19 37.14
N MET A 22 2.77 -56.03 37.05
CA MET A 22 4.13 -55.80 37.57
C MET A 22 4.16 -54.56 38.47
N LYS A 23 4.92 -54.62 39.57
CA LYS A 23 5.10 -53.50 40.48
C LYS A 23 6.57 -53.36 40.88
N ILE A 24 7.15 -52.18 40.61
CA ILE A 24 8.53 -51.83 40.96
C ILE A 24 8.46 -50.73 42.02
N ILE A 25 9.02 -50.98 43.21
CA ILE A 25 8.96 -50.05 44.34
C ILE A 25 10.34 -49.94 44.99
N ALA A 26 10.83 -48.72 45.18
CA ALA A 26 11.92 -48.42 46.10
C ALA A 26 11.33 -47.74 47.36
N ASN A 27 11.52 -48.34 48.54
CA ASN A 27 11.09 -47.73 49.81
C ASN A 27 11.98 -46.53 50.18
N HIS A 28 13.27 -46.63 49.85
CA HIS A 28 14.26 -45.57 49.99
C HIS A 28 15.18 -45.60 48.77
N GLY A 29 15.66 -44.43 48.36
CA GLY A 29 16.55 -44.29 47.19
C GLY A 29 15.79 -44.18 45.86
N PRO A 30 16.49 -43.78 44.79
CA PRO A 30 15.88 -43.53 43.49
C PRO A 30 15.63 -44.82 42.71
N VAL A 31 14.70 -44.75 41.76
CA VAL A 31 14.59 -45.70 40.64
C VAL A 31 15.06 -44.96 39.40
N SER A 32 16.01 -45.53 38.66
CA SER A 32 16.47 -45.03 37.37
C SER A 32 16.22 -46.07 36.27
N MET A 33 15.83 -45.59 35.10
CA MET A 33 15.68 -46.36 33.87
C MET A 33 16.32 -45.53 32.77
N GLU A 34 17.26 -46.11 32.04
CA GLU A 34 18.07 -45.40 31.04
C GLU A 34 18.33 -46.29 29.82
N ALA A 35 18.26 -45.71 28.63
CA ALA A 35 18.68 -46.32 27.38
C ALA A 35 19.73 -45.40 26.74
N HIS A 36 20.97 -45.86 26.58
CA HIS A 36 22.10 -45.00 26.21
C HIS A 36 22.29 -44.81 24.71
N THR A 37 22.08 -45.87 23.93
CA THR A 37 22.37 -45.89 22.49
C THR A 37 21.13 -46.05 21.62
N ASP A 38 19.98 -46.35 22.24
CA ASP A 38 18.74 -46.68 21.54
C ASP A 38 17.53 -46.07 22.25
N ALA A 39 16.36 -46.22 21.65
CA ALA A 39 15.10 -45.67 22.12
C ALA A 39 14.60 -46.32 23.42
N MET A 40 13.81 -45.56 24.17
CA MET A 40 13.02 -46.04 25.30
C MET A 40 11.54 -45.79 25.02
N ASP A 41 10.74 -46.85 25.00
CA ASP A 41 9.30 -46.79 24.79
C ASP A 41 8.54 -47.18 26.05
N ILE A 42 7.52 -46.40 26.42
CA ILE A 42 6.57 -46.68 27.49
C ILE A 42 5.16 -46.65 26.89
N LEU A 43 4.56 -47.83 26.75
CA LEU A 43 3.28 -48.02 26.08
C LEU A 43 2.26 -48.63 27.05
N ALA A 44 1.00 -48.18 26.96
CA ALA A 44 -0.12 -48.74 27.70
C ALA A 44 -1.40 -48.68 26.86
N ASP A 45 -2.23 -49.71 26.95
CA ASP A 45 -3.53 -49.78 26.26
C ASP A 45 -4.56 -48.80 26.85
N GLN A 46 -4.50 -48.55 28.16
CA GLN A 46 -5.42 -47.66 28.85
C GLN A 46 -4.83 -46.28 29.11
N SER A 47 -3.95 -46.17 30.10
CA SER A 47 -3.39 -44.88 30.51
C SER A 47 -1.98 -45.01 31.06
N VAL A 48 -1.21 -43.94 30.87
CA VAL A 48 0.08 -43.71 31.53
C VAL A 48 -0.06 -42.48 32.41
N THR A 49 0.24 -42.62 33.70
CA THR A 49 0.18 -41.53 34.66
C THR A 49 1.56 -41.31 35.26
N VAL A 50 2.10 -40.09 35.12
CA VAL A 50 3.36 -39.67 35.72
C VAL A 50 3.03 -38.59 36.77
N THR A 51 3.36 -38.86 38.03
CA THR A 51 3.01 -37.98 39.15
C THR A 51 4.23 -37.76 40.05
N SER A 52 4.52 -36.50 40.36
CA SER A 52 5.40 -36.13 41.47
C SER A 52 4.55 -35.54 42.59
N THR A 53 4.66 -36.08 43.80
CA THR A 53 3.83 -35.67 44.94
C THR A 53 4.38 -34.47 45.68
N THR A 54 5.67 -34.18 45.55
CA THR A 54 6.36 -33.25 46.46
C THR A 54 7.22 -32.21 45.74
N ASP A 55 7.74 -32.52 44.55
CA ASP A 55 8.59 -31.59 43.80
C ASP A 55 8.00 -31.39 42.40
N ARG A 56 8.65 -31.91 41.35
CA ARG A 56 8.28 -31.62 39.96
C ARG A 56 8.45 -32.81 39.03
N ILE A 57 7.92 -32.66 37.82
CA ILE A 57 8.17 -33.52 36.66
C ILE A 57 8.98 -32.68 35.66
N GLN A 58 10.09 -33.21 35.17
CA GLN A 58 10.91 -32.56 34.15
C GLN A 58 10.98 -33.45 32.92
N VAL A 59 10.64 -32.88 31.76
CA VAL A 59 10.78 -33.53 30.45
C VAL A 59 11.78 -32.69 29.68
N LEU A 60 12.95 -33.25 29.42
CA LEU A 60 14.02 -32.59 28.69
C LEU A 60 14.30 -33.36 27.41
N ALA A 61 14.44 -32.66 26.31
CA ALA A 61 14.91 -33.20 25.04
C ALA A 61 15.96 -32.27 24.47
N LYS A 62 16.88 -32.83 23.69
CA LYS A 62 17.87 -32.05 22.94
C LYS A 62 17.21 -31.32 21.77
N ASP A 63 16.35 -32.03 21.04
CA ASP A 63 15.79 -31.55 19.77
C ASP A 63 14.33 -31.15 19.91
N THR A 64 13.42 -32.10 20.23
CA THR A 64 11.98 -31.84 20.20
C THR A 64 11.20 -32.55 21.32
N ILE A 65 10.18 -31.88 21.88
CA ILE A 65 9.14 -32.47 22.74
C ILE A 65 7.78 -32.28 22.06
N VAL A 66 7.02 -33.37 21.90
CA VAL A 66 5.67 -33.35 21.32
C VAL A 66 4.66 -33.91 22.31
N LEU A 67 3.61 -33.15 22.62
CA LEU A 67 2.43 -33.61 23.35
C LEU A 67 1.24 -33.59 22.41
N GLN A 68 0.69 -34.77 22.09
CA GLN A 68 -0.35 -34.91 21.08
C GLN A 68 -1.58 -35.64 21.63
N SER A 69 -2.76 -35.16 21.24
CA SER A 69 -4.05 -35.83 21.43
C SER A 69 -4.90 -35.66 20.18
N GLY A 70 -5.06 -36.75 19.43
CA GLY A 70 -5.70 -36.71 18.10
C GLY A 70 -5.01 -35.71 17.17
N GLN A 71 -5.77 -34.71 16.72
CA GLN A 71 -5.30 -33.63 15.82
C GLN A 71 -4.76 -32.40 16.55
N SER A 72 -4.73 -32.41 17.89
CA SER A 72 -4.23 -31.29 18.70
C SER A 72 -2.82 -31.61 19.21
N THR A 73 -1.90 -30.64 19.08
CA THR A 73 -0.48 -30.81 19.44
C THR A 73 0.08 -29.59 20.15
N ILE A 74 0.95 -29.83 21.13
CA ILE A 74 1.88 -28.84 21.69
C ILE A 74 3.28 -29.34 21.38
N THR A 75 4.06 -28.55 20.64
CA THR A 75 5.40 -28.90 20.18
C THR A 75 6.40 -27.86 20.66
N LEU A 76 7.47 -28.32 21.31
CA LEU A 76 8.65 -27.53 21.64
C LEU A 76 9.77 -28.01 20.71
N ASP A 77 10.23 -27.15 19.82
CA ASP A 77 11.23 -27.47 18.79
C ASP A 77 12.29 -26.37 18.72
N GLY A 78 13.46 -26.65 19.32
CA GLY A 78 14.51 -25.66 19.52
C GLY A 78 14.00 -24.39 20.22
N PRO A 79 14.08 -23.19 19.59
CA PRO A 79 13.58 -21.95 20.17
C PRO A 79 12.06 -21.75 20.01
N ASN A 80 11.36 -22.64 19.30
CA ASN A 80 9.97 -22.44 18.92
C ASN A 80 9.01 -23.22 19.82
N ILE A 81 7.87 -22.60 20.11
CA ILE A 81 6.73 -23.24 20.80
C ILE A 81 5.52 -23.13 19.87
N THR A 82 4.96 -24.29 19.47
CA THR A 82 3.80 -24.36 18.58
C THR A 82 2.65 -25.07 19.26
N ILE A 83 1.49 -24.42 19.30
CA ILE A 83 0.22 -25.02 19.73
C ILE A 83 -0.70 -25.06 18.51
N ALA A 84 -1.01 -26.25 18.01
CA ALA A 84 -1.89 -26.45 16.86
C ALA A 84 -3.11 -27.27 17.27
N CYS A 85 -4.30 -26.78 16.95
CA CYS A 85 -5.55 -27.49 17.17
C CYS A 85 -6.60 -27.06 16.12
N PRO A 86 -7.40 -27.98 15.57
CA PRO A 86 -8.44 -27.64 14.60
C PRO A 86 -9.66 -26.96 15.23
N GLY A 87 -9.85 -27.15 16.54
CA GLY A 87 -10.95 -26.57 17.31
C GLY A 87 -10.57 -25.24 17.95
N ASN A 88 -11.17 -24.97 19.11
CA ASN A 88 -10.95 -23.73 19.84
C ASN A 88 -9.69 -23.82 20.72
N PHE A 89 -8.77 -22.88 20.57
CA PHE A 89 -7.73 -22.60 21.56
C PHE A 89 -8.28 -21.62 22.60
N THR A 90 -8.49 -22.10 23.83
CA THR A 90 -9.05 -21.27 24.92
C THR A 90 -7.99 -21.01 25.98
N VAL A 91 -7.63 -19.75 26.19
CA VAL A 91 -6.74 -19.30 27.27
C VAL A 91 -7.55 -18.50 28.27
N LYS A 92 -7.46 -18.86 29.57
CA LYS A 92 -8.15 -18.16 30.65
C LYS A 92 -7.10 -17.58 31.60
N SER A 93 -7.06 -16.26 31.75
CA SER A 93 -6.15 -15.56 32.67
C SER A 93 -6.79 -14.29 33.21
N GLY A 94 -6.31 -13.79 34.36
CA GLY A 94 -6.68 -12.47 34.89
C GLY A 94 -6.11 -11.31 34.08
N THR A 95 -4.97 -11.53 33.41
CA THR A 95 -4.33 -10.61 32.47
C THR A 95 -3.66 -11.39 31.35
N HIS A 96 -3.58 -10.80 30.15
CA HIS A 96 -2.78 -11.31 29.04
C HIS A 96 -1.86 -10.19 28.57
N GLU A 97 -0.63 -10.16 29.08
CA GLU A 97 0.38 -9.21 28.63
C GLU A 97 1.02 -9.75 27.35
N TRP A 98 0.58 -9.19 26.24
CA TRP A 98 1.26 -9.36 24.96
C TRP A 98 2.19 -8.16 24.81
N LEU A 99 3.49 -8.39 24.86
CA LEU A 99 4.46 -7.37 24.45
C LEU A 99 4.16 -7.00 22.99
N GLY A 100 4.24 -5.72 22.67
CA GLY A 100 4.03 -5.25 21.30
C GLY A 100 4.92 -6.02 20.33
N GLY A 101 4.39 -6.34 19.15
CA GLY A 101 5.16 -7.02 18.12
C GLY A 101 6.42 -6.24 17.76
N GLU A 102 7.52 -6.96 17.50
CA GLU A 102 8.73 -6.39 16.92
C GLU A 102 8.43 -6.04 15.45
N GLY A 103 7.84 -4.87 15.23
CA GLY A 103 7.50 -4.37 13.90
C GLY A 103 8.54 -3.37 13.43
N GLN A 104 9.21 -3.66 12.31
CA GLN A 104 9.86 -2.61 11.53
C GLN A 104 8.79 -1.83 10.77
N ALA A 105 8.84 -0.50 10.82
CA ALA A 105 7.95 0.34 10.04
C ALA A 105 8.13 0.02 8.55
N ALA A 106 7.05 -0.35 7.87
CA ALA A 106 7.07 -0.51 6.43
C ALA A 106 7.33 0.86 5.78
N GLU A 107 8.40 0.99 5.00
CA GLU A 107 8.62 2.16 4.15
C GLU A 107 7.58 2.15 3.03
N LEU A 108 6.51 2.95 3.19
CA LEU A 108 5.49 3.10 2.16
C LEU A 108 6.00 4.06 1.07
N PRO A 109 5.93 3.69 -0.22
CA PRO A 109 6.25 4.61 -1.31
C PRO A 109 5.23 5.76 -1.38
N VAL A 110 5.72 6.96 -1.69
CA VAL A 110 4.88 8.15 -1.88
C VAL A 110 4.00 7.95 -3.12
N LEU A 111 2.67 8.04 -2.94
CA LEU A 111 1.74 7.99 -4.07
C LEU A 111 1.82 9.29 -4.88
N PRO A 112 1.65 9.24 -6.22
CA PRO A 112 1.57 10.43 -7.05
C PRO A 112 0.34 11.27 -6.66
N ASP A 113 0.57 12.54 -6.36
CA ASP A 113 -0.45 13.50 -5.97
C ASP A 113 -1.30 13.87 -7.21
N ASP A 114 -2.61 13.62 -7.17
CA ASP A 114 -3.56 13.90 -8.26
C ASP A 114 -4.10 15.35 -8.18
N SER A 115 -3.27 16.28 -7.68
CA SER A 115 -3.65 17.68 -7.53
C SER A 115 -3.65 18.37 -8.90
N THR A 116 -4.84 18.49 -9.49
CA THR A 116 -5.12 19.29 -10.70
C THR A 116 -4.86 20.79 -10.52
N ASP A 117 -4.54 21.24 -9.30
CA ASP A 117 -4.19 22.63 -8.94
C ASP A 117 -2.88 23.16 -9.55
N LYS A 118 -2.15 22.34 -10.33
CA LYS A 118 -0.86 22.72 -10.95
C LYS A 118 -0.80 22.57 -12.47
N LEU A 119 -1.93 22.50 -13.17
CA LEU A 119 -1.91 22.57 -14.62
C LEU A 119 -2.00 24.05 -15.07
N PRO A 120 -0.94 24.62 -15.69
CA PRO A 120 -1.01 25.99 -16.20
C PRO A 120 -2.02 26.07 -17.34
N ASN A 121 -3.09 26.83 -17.13
CA ASN A 121 -4.12 27.11 -18.13
C ASN A 121 -3.84 28.46 -18.82
N TRP A 122 -4.07 28.56 -20.12
CA TRP A 122 -3.80 29.77 -20.91
C TRP A 122 -4.92 30.06 -21.91
N ILE A 123 -5.10 31.33 -22.26
CA ILE A 123 -6.03 31.79 -23.31
C ILE A 123 -5.28 32.67 -24.31
N GLN A 124 -5.59 32.51 -25.59
CA GLN A 124 -5.06 33.35 -26.67
C GLN A 124 -6.21 33.90 -27.51
N ILE A 125 -6.16 35.20 -27.77
CA ILE A 125 -7.06 35.90 -28.67
C ILE A 125 -6.33 36.14 -29.99
N SER A 126 -7.04 35.98 -31.11
CA SER A 126 -6.59 36.43 -32.43
C SER A 126 -7.75 37.13 -33.16
N HIS A 127 -7.55 38.38 -33.57
CA HIS A 127 -8.54 39.17 -34.30
C HIS A 127 -7.97 39.63 -35.65
N ARG A 128 -8.63 39.22 -36.72
CA ARG A 128 -8.25 39.49 -38.12
C ARG A 128 -9.51 39.87 -38.91
N ASP A 129 -9.34 40.68 -39.95
CA ASP A 129 -10.42 41.03 -40.87
C ASP A 129 -10.72 39.91 -41.89
N ALA A 130 -11.68 40.15 -42.79
CA ALA A 130 -12.06 39.20 -43.84
C ALA A 130 -10.94 38.95 -44.88
N ASP A 131 -10.01 39.90 -45.03
CA ASP A 131 -8.83 39.84 -45.89
C ASP A 131 -7.57 39.33 -45.15
N ASN A 132 -7.77 38.80 -43.93
CA ASN A 132 -6.76 38.23 -43.03
C ASN A 132 -5.72 39.24 -42.49
N GLN A 133 -5.98 40.54 -42.60
CA GLN A 133 -5.17 41.59 -42.00
C GLN A 133 -5.39 41.61 -40.47
N PRO A 134 -4.31 41.73 -39.67
CA PRO A 134 -4.42 41.78 -38.23
C PRO A 134 -4.97 43.13 -37.76
N TYR A 135 -5.90 43.11 -36.80
CA TYR A 135 -6.32 44.31 -36.07
C TYR A 135 -5.26 44.70 -35.03
N ALA A 136 -4.09 45.12 -35.51
CA ALA A 136 -2.98 45.54 -34.67
C ALA A 136 -3.35 46.79 -33.85
N GLY A 137 -3.00 46.81 -32.57
CA GLY A 137 -3.27 47.97 -31.70
C GLY A 137 -4.73 48.07 -31.20
N GLN A 138 -5.58 47.09 -31.51
CA GLN A 138 -6.95 47.03 -31.04
C GLN A 138 -7.02 46.67 -29.54
N GLY A 139 -7.70 47.49 -28.73
CA GLY A 139 -8.02 47.18 -27.34
C GLY A 139 -9.06 46.04 -27.23
N TYR A 140 -8.88 45.14 -26.26
CA TYR A 140 -9.82 44.05 -25.94
C TYR A 140 -10.02 43.89 -24.43
N LYS A 141 -11.13 43.24 -24.05
CA LYS A 141 -11.46 42.82 -22.68
C LYS A 141 -11.98 41.38 -22.68
N ILE A 142 -11.36 40.51 -21.89
CA ILE A 142 -11.81 39.13 -21.62
C ILE A 142 -12.57 39.12 -20.31
N PHE A 143 -13.81 38.66 -20.33
CA PHE A 143 -14.64 38.48 -19.14
C PHE A 143 -14.63 37.01 -18.71
N PHE A 144 -14.40 36.75 -17.43
CA PHE A 144 -14.40 35.41 -16.84
C PHE A 144 -15.64 35.20 -15.97
N ALA A 145 -16.10 33.95 -15.81
CA ALA A 145 -17.29 33.62 -15.02
C ALA A 145 -17.20 34.06 -13.53
N GLY A 146 -15.98 34.26 -13.02
CA GLY A 146 -15.72 34.80 -11.68
C GLY A 146 -15.76 36.33 -11.57
N GLY A 147 -16.13 37.06 -12.64
CA GLY A 147 -16.17 38.52 -12.67
C GLY A 147 -14.80 39.20 -12.86
N SER A 148 -13.72 38.43 -12.95
CA SER A 148 -12.41 38.95 -13.35
C SER A 148 -12.45 39.40 -14.81
N VAL A 149 -11.78 40.52 -15.11
CA VAL A 149 -11.66 41.05 -16.47
C VAL A 149 -10.19 41.26 -16.78
N ILE A 150 -9.71 40.70 -17.89
CA ILE A 150 -8.36 40.95 -18.41
C ILE A 150 -8.49 41.87 -19.62
N SER A 151 -7.88 43.05 -19.55
CA SER A 151 -7.81 43.99 -20.67
C SER A 151 -6.40 44.09 -21.24
N GLY A 152 -6.31 44.40 -22.53
CA GLY A 152 -5.03 44.61 -23.19
C GLY A 152 -5.19 45.15 -24.60
N THR A 153 -4.07 45.22 -25.32
CA THR A 153 -4.02 45.64 -26.71
C THR A 153 -3.43 44.50 -27.54
N LEU A 154 -4.00 44.23 -28.72
CA LEU A 154 -3.47 43.23 -29.64
C LEU A 154 -2.11 43.68 -30.21
N ASP A 155 -1.20 42.73 -30.34
CA ASP A 155 0.12 42.96 -30.94
C ASP A 155 0.06 43.26 -32.45
N ALA A 156 1.21 43.47 -33.08
CA ALA A 156 1.33 43.72 -34.53
C ALA A 156 0.77 42.59 -35.41
N MET A 157 0.55 41.39 -34.85
CA MET A 157 -0.04 40.23 -35.51
C MET A 157 -1.52 40.04 -35.15
N GLY A 158 -2.13 40.97 -34.42
CA GLY A 158 -3.53 40.91 -34.00
C GLY A 158 -3.76 39.85 -32.92
N GLN A 159 -2.75 39.54 -32.11
CA GLN A 159 -2.77 38.48 -31.10
C GLN A 159 -2.53 39.01 -29.69
N ALA A 160 -3.06 38.29 -28.70
CA ALA A 160 -2.70 38.45 -27.30
C ALA A 160 -2.85 37.12 -26.55
N ARG A 161 -1.91 36.82 -25.65
CA ARG A 161 -1.89 35.59 -24.85
C ARG A 161 -1.79 35.92 -23.36
N HIS A 162 -2.57 35.21 -22.55
CA HIS A 162 -2.51 35.26 -21.09
C HIS A 162 -2.38 33.84 -20.52
N ASP A 163 -1.41 33.66 -19.64
CA ASP A 163 -1.18 32.40 -18.91
C ASP A 163 -1.74 32.52 -17.48
N ASN A 164 -2.09 31.39 -16.86
CA ASN A 164 -2.73 31.27 -15.53
C ASN A 164 -4.08 32.01 -15.42
N VAL A 165 -4.91 31.93 -16.45
CA VAL A 165 -6.22 32.60 -16.46
C VAL A 165 -7.27 31.82 -15.67
N PRO A 166 -8.24 32.48 -15.02
CA PRO A 166 -9.35 31.78 -14.38
C PRO A 166 -10.14 30.93 -15.38
N THR A 167 -10.60 29.75 -14.97
CA THR A 167 -11.54 28.93 -15.75
C THR A 167 -12.94 28.98 -15.13
N PRO A 168 -14.02 29.11 -15.93
CA PRO A 168 -14.08 29.32 -17.39
C PRO A 168 -14.13 30.81 -17.81
N ALA A 169 -13.68 31.09 -19.05
CA ALA A 169 -13.91 32.38 -19.72
C ALA A 169 -15.36 32.46 -20.26
N ASP A 170 -15.99 33.64 -20.18
CA ASP A 170 -17.38 33.89 -20.60
C ASP A 170 -17.44 34.45 -22.03
N HIS A 171 -16.89 35.65 -22.27
CA HIS A 171 -16.81 36.26 -23.61
C HIS A 171 -15.64 37.25 -23.74
N VAL A 172 -15.34 37.68 -24.98
CA VAL A 172 -14.33 38.70 -25.29
C VAL A 172 -14.99 39.86 -26.04
N GLU A 173 -14.77 41.09 -25.57
CA GLU A 173 -15.20 42.32 -26.24
C GLU A 173 -14.01 43.08 -26.83
N TYR A 174 -14.13 43.55 -28.07
CA TYR A 174 -13.16 44.44 -28.69
C TYR A 174 -13.69 45.88 -28.66
N GLU A 175 -12.87 46.83 -28.23
CA GLU A 175 -13.26 48.24 -28.23
C GLU A 175 -13.37 48.72 -29.69
N PRO A 176 -14.37 49.51 -30.10
CA PRO A 176 -14.43 49.97 -31.49
C PRO A 176 -13.23 50.88 -31.82
N VAL A 177 -12.44 50.55 -32.86
CA VAL A 177 -11.42 51.48 -33.37
C VAL A 177 -12.13 52.77 -33.79
N LYS A 178 -11.57 53.92 -33.40
CA LYS A 178 -12.01 55.21 -33.91
C LYS A 178 -11.96 55.16 -35.45
N PRO A 179 -13.07 55.39 -36.18
CA PRO A 179 -13.07 55.34 -37.63
C PRO A 179 -11.98 56.27 -38.17
N LEU A 180 -11.18 55.77 -39.11
CA LEU A 180 -10.29 56.63 -39.89
C LEU A 180 -11.15 57.70 -40.56
N PRO A 181 -10.76 58.99 -40.53
CA PRO A 181 -11.51 60.03 -41.22
C PRO A 181 -11.59 59.68 -42.70
N ASP A 182 -12.80 59.65 -43.26
CA ASP A 182 -13.00 59.40 -44.68
C ASP A 182 -12.16 60.41 -45.47
N PRO A 183 -11.26 59.95 -46.37
CA PRO A 183 -10.54 60.86 -47.24
C PRO A 183 -11.57 61.68 -48.04
N PRO A 184 -11.40 63.00 -48.15
CA PRO A 184 -12.32 63.84 -48.90
C PRO A 184 -12.39 63.31 -50.34
N TRP A 185 -13.61 63.13 -50.85
CA TRP A 185 -13.85 62.71 -52.22
C TRP A 185 -12.99 63.53 -53.21
N ASP A 186 -12.39 62.86 -54.19
CA ASP A 186 -11.63 63.55 -55.23
C ASP A 186 -12.49 64.66 -55.86
N PRO A 187 -11.93 65.87 -56.06
CA PRO A 187 -12.69 66.99 -56.60
C PRO A 187 -13.23 66.65 -57.99
N LEU A 188 -14.45 67.12 -58.29
CA LEU A 188 -15.20 66.79 -59.51
C LEU A 188 -14.40 67.00 -60.81
N ASN A 189 -13.42 67.90 -60.81
CA ASN A 189 -12.53 68.14 -61.94
C ASN A 189 -11.65 66.92 -62.31
N GLN A 190 -11.24 66.10 -61.34
CA GLN A 190 -10.42 64.91 -61.60
C GLN A 190 -11.24 63.75 -62.14
N LEU A 191 -12.48 63.58 -61.67
CA LEU A 191 -13.42 62.59 -62.23
C LEU A 191 -13.86 62.97 -63.66
N VAL A 192 -14.06 64.27 -63.93
CA VAL A 192 -14.37 64.76 -65.29
C VAL A 192 -13.15 64.67 -66.22
N ALA A 193 -11.93 64.90 -65.73
CA ALA A 193 -10.71 64.69 -66.51
C ALA A 193 -10.45 63.20 -66.80
N ALA A 194 -10.74 62.28 -65.88
CA ALA A 194 -10.63 60.84 -66.08
C ALA A 194 -11.70 60.29 -67.07
N VAL A 195 -12.86 60.95 -67.17
CA VAL A 195 -13.89 60.63 -68.18
C VAL A 195 -13.56 61.27 -69.53
N ASN A 196 -13.04 62.50 -69.56
CA ASN A 196 -12.71 63.23 -70.81
C ASN A 196 -11.34 62.88 -71.42
N ASN A 197 -10.43 62.24 -70.68
CA ASN A 197 -9.17 61.66 -71.19
C ASN A 197 -9.29 60.17 -71.52
N LYS A 198 -10.50 59.66 -71.81
CA LYS A 198 -10.69 58.45 -72.61
C LYS A 198 -10.89 58.83 -74.09
N PRO A 199 -9.81 59.07 -74.88
CA PRO A 199 -9.94 59.04 -76.33
C PRO A 199 -10.30 57.62 -76.75
N GLY A 200 -11.35 57.49 -77.55
CA GLY A 200 -11.77 56.21 -78.12
C GLY A 200 -10.65 55.58 -78.95
N GLN A 201 -10.36 54.32 -78.63
CA GLN A 201 -9.93 53.28 -79.56
C GLN A 201 -10.80 52.07 -79.17
N GLY A 202 -11.61 51.48 -80.04
CA GLY A 202 -11.35 51.23 -81.45
C GLY A 202 -10.39 50.07 -81.55
#